data_AF-A0A6B3D037-F1
#
_entry.id   AF-A0A6B3D037-F1
#
_cell.length_a   1.000
_cell.length_b   1.000
_cell.length_c   1.000
_cell.angle_alpha   90.00
_cell.angle_beta   90.00
_cell.angle_gamma   90.00
#
_symmetry.space_group_name_H-M   'P 1'
#
loop_
_entity.id
_entity.type
_entity.pdbx_description
1 polymer ?
#
loop_
_entity_poly.entity_id
_entity_poly.type
_entity_poly.pdbx_seq_one_letter_code
_entity_poly.pdbx_strand_id
1 'polypeptide(L)'
;FTDRGYRCVALDRRGHGRSDRPCDGYGIDSTADDLAALLAHLDLTGVTLVGHSMGGAEIARCLARHGEGRVARAAFLSSTLPFL
;
A
#
# COMPACT_ATOMS: atom_id res chain seq x y z
N PHE A 1 1.71 -13.19 11.74
CA PHE A 1 0.51 -13.17 10.87
C PHE A 1 0.31 -14.52 10.20
N THR A 2 1.32 -15.06 9.52
CA THR A 2 1.30 -16.39 8.89
C THR A 2 0.93 -17.53 9.85
N ASP A 3 1.48 -17.53 11.07
CA ASP A 3 1.18 -18.56 12.09
C ASP A 3 -0.28 -18.53 12.58
N ARG A 4 -1.01 -17.45 12.26
CA ARG A 4 -2.45 -17.32 12.52
C ARG A 4 -3.31 -17.59 11.27
N GLY A 5 -2.71 -18.14 10.21
CA GLY A 5 -3.40 -18.52 8.97
C GLY A 5 -3.61 -17.38 7.96
N TYR A 6 -3.01 -16.20 8.17
CA TYR A 6 -3.13 -15.10 7.20
C TYR A 6 -2.15 -15.26 6.03
N ARG A 7 -2.63 -15.00 4.81
CA ARG A 7 -1.76 -14.76 3.65
C ARG A 7 -1.14 -13.37 3.78
N CYS A 8 0.19 -13.29 3.87
CA CYS A 8 0.92 -12.03 3.91
C CYS A 8 1.56 -11.73 2.57
N VAL A 9 1.37 -10.51 2.07
CA VAL A 9 2.01 -9.99 0.87
C VAL A 9 2.74 -8.71 1.27
N ALA A 10 4.03 -8.62 0.94
CA ALA A 10 4.86 -7.46 1.21
C ALA A 10 5.32 -6.87 -0.14
N LEU A 11 5.22 -5.54 -0.25
CA LEU A 11 5.65 -4.79 -1.43
C LEU A 11 6.93 -4.03 -1.10
N ASP A 12 7.99 -4.29 -1.86
CA ASP A 12 9.12 -3.38 -1.95
C ASP A 12 8.71 -2.21 -2.84
N ARG A 13 8.66 -1.00 -2.29
CA ARG A 13 8.34 0.20 -3.07
C ARG A 13 9.38 0.43 -4.16
N ARG A 14 8.98 1.04 -5.29
CA ARG A 14 9.95 1.60 -6.26
C ARG A 14 11.08 2.35 -5.54
N GLY A 15 12.32 2.17 -5.97
CA GLY A 15 13.52 2.71 -5.33
C GLY A 15 14.04 1.92 -4.12
N HIS A 16 13.31 0.92 -3.63
CA HIS A 16 13.64 0.21 -2.38
C HIS A 16 13.76 -1.30 -2.58
N GLY A 17 14.56 -1.93 -1.73
CA GLY A 17 14.69 -3.40 -1.69
C GLY A 17 15.03 -4.00 -3.05
N ARG A 18 14.17 -4.93 -3.48
CA ARG A 18 14.28 -5.70 -4.73
C ARG A 18 13.57 -5.05 -5.92
N SER A 19 12.84 -3.96 -5.70
CA SER A 19 12.15 -3.25 -6.78
C SER A 19 13.12 -2.39 -7.59
N ASP A 20 12.69 -2.06 -8.81
CA ASP A 20 13.43 -1.19 -9.71
C ASP A 20 13.68 0.20 -9.12
N ARG A 21 14.71 0.87 -9.64
CA ARG A 21 15.14 2.21 -9.22
C ARG A 21 15.01 3.21 -10.39
N PRO A 22 13.78 3.56 -10.80
CA PRO A 22 13.57 4.53 -11.87
C PRO A 22 14.09 5.92 -11.48
N CYS A 23 14.33 6.79 -12.47
CA CYS A 23 14.80 8.16 -12.20
C CYS A 23 13.70 9.09 -11.67
N ASP A 24 12.44 8.71 -11.77
CA ASP A 24 11.27 9.55 -11.46
C ASP A 24 10.09 8.74 -10.88
N GLY A 25 8.94 9.42 -10.70
CA GLY A 25 7.71 8.79 -10.24
C GLY A 25 7.68 8.47 -8.75
N TYR A 26 8.37 9.24 -7.91
CA TYR A 26 8.37 9.08 -6.44
C TYR A 26 7.28 9.91 -5.73
N GLY A 27 6.34 10.48 -6.48
CA GLY A 27 5.21 11.20 -5.90
C GLY A 27 4.21 10.25 -5.23
N ILE A 28 3.46 10.76 -4.26
CA ILE A 28 2.49 9.97 -3.49
C ILE A 28 1.42 9.31 -4.38
N ASP A 29 1.04 9.98 -5.48
CA ASP A 29 0.11 9.44 -6.47
C ASP A 29 0.70 8.22 -7.18
N SER A 30 1.96 8.29 -7.60
CA SER A 30 2.65 7.18 -8.26
C SER A 30 2.78 5.96 -7.34
N THR A 31 3.13 6.16 -6.07
CA THR A 31 3.23 5.07 -5.10
C THR A 31 1.87 4.49 -4.72
N ALA A 32 0.80 5.31 -4.73
CA ALA A 32 -0.56 4.83 -4.54
C ALA A 32 -1.05 4.02 -5.74
N ASP A 33 -0.69 4.43 -6.96
CA ASP A 33 -1.01 3.73 -8.20
C ASP A 33 -0.28 2.38 -8.27
N ASP A 34 0.98 2.30 -7.81
CA ASP A 34 1.70 1.01 -7.67
C ASP A 34 0.98 0.03 -6.73
N LEU A 35 0.49 0.53 -5.59
CA LEU A 35 -0.25 -0.29 -4.63
C LEU A 35 -1.55 -0.81 -5.26
N ALA A 36 -2.30 0.04 -5.94
CA ALA A 36 -3.52 -0.36 -6.65
C ALA A 36 -3.22 -1.38 -7.76
N ALA A 37 -2.15 -1.18 -8.52
CA ALA A 37 -1.71 -2.09 -9.57
C ALA A 37 -1.33 -3.47 -8.99
N LEU A 38 -0.65 -3.51 -7.84
CA LEU A 38 -0.35 -4.78 -7.15
C LEU A 38 -1.62 -5.52 -6.72
N LEU A 39 -2.58 -4.81 -6.12
CA LEU A 39 -3.86 -5.41 -5.69
C LEU A 39 -4.62 -5.98 -6.88
N ALA A 40 -4.64 -5.29 -8.01
CA ALA A 40 -5.28 -5.76 -9.24
C ALA A 40 -4.52 -6.94 -9.86
N HIS A 41 -3.19 -6.86 -9.96
CA HIS A 41 -2.34 -7.89 -10.57
C HIS A 41 -2.44 -9.24 -9.85
N LEU A 42 -2.50 -9.21 -8.52
CA LEU A 42 -2.65 -10.41 -7.69
C LEU A 42 -4.13 -10.79 -7.44
N ASP A 43 -5.06 -10.06 -8.03
CA ASP A 43 -6.51 -10.10 -7.84
C ASP A 43 -6.92 -10.24 -6.36
N LEU A 44 -6.36 -9.37 -5.52
CA LEU A 44 -6.65 -9.37 -4.10
C LEU A 44 -7.95 -8.60 -3.83
N THR A 45 -8.80 -9.19 -3.00
CA THR A 45 -10.06 -8.61 -2.52
C THR A 45 -10.23 -8.91 -1.03
N GLY A 46 -11.00 -8.08 -0.33
CA GLY A 46 -11.19 -8.21 1.12
C GLY A 46 -9.91 -8.04 1.95
N VAL A 47 -8.90 -7.33 1.42
CA VAL A 47 -7.59 -7.23 2.08
C VAL A 47 -7.61 -6.32 3.30
N THR A 48 -6.68 -6.56 4.22
CA THR A 48 -6.31 -5.57 5.24
C THR A 48 -4.99 -4.93 4.82
N LEU A 49 -5.02 -3.63 4.55
CA LEU A 49 -3.81 -2.86 4.26
C LEU A 49 -3.16 -2.41 5.56
N VAL A 50 -1.84 -2.57 5.68
CA VAL A 50 -1.07 -2.17 6.86
C VAL A 50 0.07 -1.27 6.40
N GLY A 51 0.04 0.00 6.79
CA GLY A 51 1.00 1.01 6.37
C GLY A 51 1.82 1.51 7.54
N HIS A 52 3.16 1.46 7.41
CA HIS A 52 4.08 2.04 8.36
C HIS A 52 4.73 3.32 7.79
N SER A 53 4.82 4.39 8.58
CA SER A 53 5.42 5.66 8.14
C SER A 53 4.79 6.17 6.85
N MET A 54 5.56 6.38 5.79
CA MET A 54 5.06 6.82 4.47
C MET A 54 4.02 5.85 3.88
N GLY A 55 4.08 4.56 4.22
CA GLY A 55 3.10 3.58 3.77
C GLY A 55 1.66 3.88 4.21
N GLY A 56 1.48 4.63 5.31
CA GLY A 56 0.15 5.08 5.71
C GLY A 56 -0.44 6.14 4.78
N ALA A 57 0.37 7.11 4.33
CA ALA A 57 -0.06 8.08 3.33
C ALA A 57 -0.38 7.41 1.98
N GLU A 58 0.36 6.38 1.60
CA GLU A 58 0.11 5.59 0.38
C GLU A 58 -1.23 4.87 0.41
N ILE A 59 -1.56 4.23 1.54
CA ILE A 59 -2.87 3.58 1.72
C ILE A 59 -3.98 4.62 1.61
N ALA A 60 -3.89 5.73 2.35
CA ALA A 60 -4.91 6.76 2.33
C ALA A 60 -5.10 7.34 0.92
N ARG A 61 -4.00 7.60 0.20
CA ARG A 61 -4.04 8.13 -1.16
C ARG A 61 -4.57 7.11 -2.17
N CYS A 62 -4.20 5.84 -2.02
CA CYS A 62 -4.72 4.75 -2.84
C CYS A 62 -6.24 4.63 -2.70
N LEU A 63 -6.75 4.62 -1.47
CA LEU A 63 -8.20 4.55 -1.21
C LEU A 63 -8.94 5.77 -1.78
N ALA A 64 -8.37 6.96 -1.65
CA ALA A 64 -8.97 8.19 -2.19
C ALA A 64 -9.03 8.21 -3.73
N ARG A 65 -8.07 7.58 -4.42
CA ARG A 65 -7.97 7.58 -5.89
C ARG A 65 -8.67 6.40 -6.56
N HIS A 66 -8.56 5.21 -5.96
CA HIS A 66 -8.97 3.93 -6.56
C HIS A 66 -10.19 3.31 -5.87
N GLY A 67 -10.71 3.95 -4.83
CA GLY A 67 -11.82 3.46 -4.03
C GLY A 67 -11.42 2.32 -3.07
N GLU A 68 -12.41 1.85 -2.32
CA GLU A 68 -12.21 0.87 -1.24
C GLU A 68 -12.72 -0.54 -1.57
N GLY A 69 -13.22 -0.79 -2.79
CA GLY A 69 -13.91 -2.04 -3.13
C GLY A 69 -13.10 -3.33 -2.95
N ARG A 70 -11.75 -3.25 -2.94
CA ARG A 70 -10.84 -4.38 -2.69
C ARG A 70 -10.38 -4.48 -1.22
N VAL A 71 -10.65 -3.47 -0.40
CA VAL A 71 -10.06 -3.28 0.93
C VAL A 71 -11.13 -3.41 2.01
N ALA A 72 -10.98 -4.38 2.90
CA ALA A 72 -11.89 -4.56 4.03
C ALA A 72 -11.51 -3.66 5.22
N ARG A 73 -10.20 -3.44 5.44
CA ARG A 73 -9.67 -2.71 6.60
C ARG A 73 -8.34 -2.03 6.26
N ALA A 74 -8.02 -0.96 6.99
CA ALA A 74 -6.72 -0.29 6.93
C ALA A 74 -6.16 -0.09 8.35
N ALA A 75 -4.85 -0.28 8.53
CA ALA A 75 -4.13 -0.01 9.76
C ALA A 75 -2.96 0.93 9.48
N PHE A 76 -2.84 1.99 10.29
CA PHE A 76 -1.84 3.03 10.16
C PHE A 76 -0.90 3.00 11.38
N LEU A 77 0.37 2.71 11.15
CA LEU A 77 1.38 2.53 12.20
C LEU A 77 2.45 3.60 12.04
N SER A 78 2.59 4.49 13.03
CA SER A 78 3.56 5.62 12.96
C SER A 78 3.49 6.39 11.64
N SER A 79 2.27 6.62 11.14
CA SER A 79 1.99 7.13 9.80
C SER A 79 2.37 8.61 9.64
N THR A 80 2.74 9.01 8.43
CA THR A 80 2.96 10.42 8.06
C THR A 80 1.68 11.20 7.74
N LEU A 81 0.51 10.63 8.04
CA LEU A 81 -0.77 11.34 7.93
C LEU A 81 -0.82 12.50 8.94
N PRO A 82 -1.57 13.58 8.64
CA PRO A 82 -1.75 14.66 9.60
C PRO A 82 -2.39 14.14 10.89
N PHE A 83 -1.96 14.70 12.02
CA PHE A 83 -2.60 14.45 13.30
C PHE A 83 -3.96 15.15 13.34
N LEU A 84 -4.96 14.46 13.91
CA LEU A 84 -6.23 15.07 14.33
C LEU A 84 -6.06 15.74 15.70
#